data_AF-D5CPS8-F1
#
_entry.id   AF-D5CPS8-F1
#
_cell.length_a   1.000
_cell.length_b   1.000
_cell.length_c   1.000
_cell.angle_alpha   90.00
_cell.angle_beta   90.00
_cell.angle_gamma   90.00
#
_symmetry.space_group_name_H-M   'P 1'
#
loop_
_entity.id
_entity.type
_entity.pdbx_description
1 polymer ?
#
loop_
_entity_poly.entity_id
_entity_poly.type
_entity_poly.pdbx_seq_one_letter_code
_entity_poly.pdbx_strand_id
1 'polypeptide(L)'
;MMNAMRLLLLAAILSLTACGFHLRGSNIQDVTFAFKSLYLKVPAETPFVTDLRRALKTNKITLAQTADQADLVLEIVSEQSIKQIMSLSGTGRVQEYQLFYRISLRAYDNKQTNWLPADDISLSRIFPYDDTQVLAKQQEEATLYKDMRSDAVGQTIRRLLRAKPQLETQ
;
A
#
# COMPACT_ATOMS: atom_id res chain seq x y z
N MET A 1 -35.25 31.20 -29.77
CA MET A 1 -33.80 30.88 -29.59
C MET A 1 -33.39 30.62 -28.13
N MET A 2 -33.84 31.42 -27.15
CA MET A 2 -33.37 31.31 -25.75
C MET A 2 -33.75 30.00 -25.02
N ASN A 3 -34.87 29.35 -25.37
CA ASN A 3 -35.27 28.07 -24.76
C ASN A 3 -34.46 26.86 -25.26
N ALA A 4 -34.04 26.87 -26.53
CA ALA A 4 -33.24 25.79 -27.10
C ALA A 4 -31.82 25.74 -26.48
N MET A 5 -31.22 26.92 -26.24
CA MET A 5 -29.94 27.05 -25.54
C MET A 5 -30.01 26.52 -24.10
N ARG A 6 -31.11 26.79 -23.38
CA ARG A 6 -31.32 26.29 -22.01
C ARG A 6 -31.48 24.78 -21.96
N LEU A 7 -32.19 24.18 -22.90
CA LEU A 7 -32.36 22.72 -22.99
C LEU A 7 -31.03 22.00 -23.29
N LEU A 8 -30.20 22.59 -24.15
CA LEU A 8 -28.91 22.03 -24.53
C LEU A 8 -27.90 22.10 -23.37
N LEU A 9 -27.92 23.19 -22.60
CA LEU A 9 -27.16 23.31 -21.35
C LEU A 9 -27.61 22.30 -20.28
N LEU A 10 -28.91 22.07 -20.14
CA LEU A 10 -29.44 21.09 -19.17
C LEU A 10 -29.02 19.66 -19.53
N ALA A 11 -29.08 19.31 -20.82
CA ALA A 11 -28.66 18.00 -21.32
C ALA A 11 -27.15 17.78 -21.12
N ALA A 12 -26.33 18.81 -21.33
CA ALA A 12 -24.89 18.75 -21.06
C ALA A 12 -24.61 18.48 -19.56
N ILE A 13 -25.32 19.15 -18.65
CA ILE A 13 -25.15 18.95 -17.19
C ILE A 13 -25.55 17.54 -16.75
N LEU A 14 -26.64 16.97 -17.27
CA LEU A 14 -27.03 15.59 -16.95
C LEU A 14 -26.07 14.54 -17.54
N SER A 15 -25.44 14.82 -18.69
CA SER A 15 -24.46 13.89 -19.27
C SER A 15 -23.18 13.73 -18.41
N LEU A 16 -22.86 14.72 -17.57
CA LEU A 16 -21.71 14.66 -16.65
C LEU A 16 -21.90 13.65 -15.50
N THR A 17 -23.13 13.28 -15.13
CA THR A 17 -23.39 12.27 -14.09
C THR A 17 -23.52 10.84 -14.63
N ALA A 18 -23.55 10.67 -15.96
CA ALA A 18 -23.71 9.38 -16.62
C ALA A 18 -22.48 8.46 -16.53
N CYS A 19 -21.30 9.01 -16.21
CA CYS A 19 -20.07 8.23 -16.05
C CYS A 19 -20.03 7.39 -14.76
N GLY A 20 -21.05 7.47 -13.90
CA GLY A 20 -21.17 6.65 -12.68
C GLY A 20 -20.08 6.91 -11.62
N PHE A 21 -19.28 7.97 -11.79
CA PHE A 21 -18.22 8.34 -10.85
C PHE A 21 -18.85 8.90 -9.57
N HIS A 22 -18.75 8.15 -8.48
CA HIS A 22 -19.13 8.62 -7.16
C HIS A 22 -17.89 9.11 -6.43
N LEU A 23 -17.99 10.26 -5.77
CA LEU A 23 -16.94 10.76 -4.90
C LEU A 23 -16.63 9.71 -3.84
N ARG A 24 -15.34 9.35 -3.73
CA ARG A 24 -14.86 8.44 -2.68
C ARG A 24 -15.21 9.04 -1.32
N GLY A 25 -16.19 8.46 -0.62
CA GLY A 25 -16.69 8.97 0.67
C GLY A 25 -18.11 9.57 0.64
N SER A 26 -18.85 9.52 -0.47
CA SER A 26 -20.27 9.92 -0.50
C SER A 26 -21.18 9.03 0.36
N ASN A 27 -20.70 7.83 0.74
CA ASN A 27 -21.26 7.03 1.82
C ASN A 27 -20.47 7.35 3.10
N ILE A 28 -20.94 8.35 3.86
CA ILE A 28 -20.31 8.82 5.11
C ILE A 28 -20.39 7.76 6.24
N GLN A 29 -21.09 6.63 6.04
CA GLN A 29 -21.24 5.61 7.08
C GLN A 29 -20.07 4.61 7.25
N ASP A 30 -19.31 4.17 6.25
CA ASP A 30 -18.60 2.87 6.40
C ASP A 30 -17.17 2.75 5.82
N VAL A 31 -16.23 3.61 6.24
CA VAL A 31 -14.80 3.27 6.17
C VAL A 31 -14.22 3.19 7.57
N THR A 32 -14.77 2.26 8.35
CA THR A 32 -14.32 1.95 9.70
C THR A 32 -13.62 0.61 9.68
N PHE A 33 -12.44 0.54 10.31
CA PHE A 33 -11.78 -0.74 10.55
C PHE A 33 -12.66 -1.60 11.46
N ALA A 34 -12.68 -2.92 11.23
CA ALA A 34 -13.41 -3.85 12.09
C ALA A 34 -12.75 -4.05 13.48
N PHE A 35 -11.67 -3.31 13.76
CA PHE A 35 -10.91 -3.28 15.00
C PHE A 35 -10.49 -1.83 15.31
N LYS A 36 -10.19 -1.52 16.58
CA LYS A 36 -9.78 -0.16 17.00
C LYS A 36 -8.34 -0.11 17.48
N SER A 37 -7.85 -1.17 18.11
CA SER A 37 -6.47 -1.26 18.57
C SER A 37 -5.69 -2.33 17.82
N LEU A 38 -4.40 -2.05 17.59
CA LEU A 38 -3.49 -2.95 16.89
C LEU A 38 -2.14 -2.98 17.62
N TYR A 39 -1.60 -4.18 17.82
CA TYR A 39 -0.21 -4.39 18.21
C TYR A 39 0.61 -4.69 16.96
N LEU A 40 1.71 -3.95 16.78
CA LEU A 40 2.59 -4.12 15.63
C LEU A 40 3.81 -4.96 16.05
N LYS A 41 3.80 -6.24 15.67
CA LYS A 41 4.89 -7.18 15.92
C LYS A 41 5.88 -7.12 14.76
N VAL A 42 7.11 -6.72 15.04
CA VAL A 42 8.14 -6.48 14.02
C VAL A 42 9.47 -7.15 14.42
N PRO A 43 10.25 -7.66 13.46
CA PRO A 43 11.56 -8.23 13.74
C PRO A 43 12.63 -7.14 13.96
N ALA A 44 12.47 -5.98 13.31
CA ALA A 44 13.37 -4.84 13.42
C ALA A 44 12.62 -3.52 13.14
N GLU A 45 13.17 -2.42 13.62
CA GLU A 45 12.67 -1.07 13.34
C GLU A 45 13.19 -0.58 11.98
N THR A 46 12.41 -0.79 10.93
CA THR A 46 12.75 -0.38 9.57
C THR A 46 12.05 0.93 9.19
N PRO A 47 12.47 1.60 8.08
CA PRO A 47 11.72 2.72 7.53
C PRO A 47 10.26 2.38 7.22
N PHE A 48 9.96 1.14 6.80
CA PHE A 48 8.59 0.70 6.54
C PHE A 48 7.76 0.66 7.81
N VAL A 49 8.32 0.10 8.89
CA VAL A 49 7.66 0.08 10.21
C VAL A 49 7.35 1.50 10.70
N THR A 50 8.29 2.43 10.52
CA THR A 50 8.11 3.84 10.87
C THR A 50 6.99 4.49 10.07
N ASP A 51 6.99 4.31 8.75
CA ASP A 51 5.99 4.86 7.84
C ASP A 51 4.60 4.22 8.10
N LEU A 52 4.56 2.91 8.37
CA LEU A 52 3.34 2.17 8.69
C LEU A 52 2.74 2.63 10.02
N ARG A 53 3.53 2.81 11.09
CA ARG A 53 3.04 3.36 12.36
C ARG A 53 2.40 4.73 12.17
N ARG A 54 3.01 5.58 11.35
CA ARG A 54 2.45 6.89 11.02
C ARG A 54 1.12 6.74 10.30
N ALA A 55 1.05 5.88 9.28
CA ALA A 55 -0.18 5.63 8.53
C ALA A 55 -1.31 5.08 9.41
N LEU A 56 -1.01 4.15 10.32
CA LEU A 56 -1.98 3.60 11.28
C LEU A 56 -2.55 4.69 12.19
N LYS A 57 -1.69 5.57 12.73
CA LYS A 57 -2.12 6.72 13.55
C LYS A 57 -2.99 7.70 12.76
N THR A 58 -2.62 8.01 11.50
CA THR A 58 -3.45 8.85 10.61
C THR A 58 -4.84 8.26 10.38
N ASN A 59 -4.94 6.93 10.35
CA ASN A 59 -6.21 6.20 10.23
C ASN A 59 -6.93 5.98 11.58
N LYS A 60 -6.50 6.68 12.66
CA LYS A 60 -7.09 6.62 14.00
C LYS A 60 -7.07 5.22 14.65
N ILE A 61 -6.12 4.37 14.27
CA ILE A 61 -5.90 3.08 14.93
C ILE A 61 -4.99 3.29 16.14
N THR A 62 -5.41 2.81 17.31
CA THR A 62 -4.63 2.87 18.54
C THR A 62 -3.53 1.81 18.50
N LEU A 63 -2.27 2.22 18.62
CA LEU A 63 -1.16 1.26 18.73
C LEU A 63 -1.03 0.80 20.19
N ALA A 64 -1.31 -0.47 20.44
CA ALA A 64 -1.14 -1.08 21.75
C ALA A 64 0.34 -1.35 22.08
N GLN A 65 0.68 -1.37 23.37
CA GLN A 65 2.06 -1.65 23.82
C GLN A 65 2.37 -3.16 23.86
N THR A 66 1.36 -3.99 24.12
CA THR A 66 1.46 -5.45 24.16
C THR A 66 0.38 -6.09 23.30
N ALA A 67 0.61 -7.34 22.89
CA ALA A 67 -0.36 -8.09 22.09
C ALA A 67 -1.71 -8.27 22.82
N ASP A 68 -1.68 -8.50 24.14
CA ASP A 68 -2.89 -8.75 24.95
C ASP A 68 -3.83 -7.53 25.06
N GLN A 69 -3.31 -6.32 24.79
CA GLN A 69 -4.07 -5.07 24.82
C GLN A 69 -4.63 -4.67 23.45
N ALA A 70 -4.37 -5.46 22.41
CA ALA A 70 -4.79 -5.17 21.05
C ALA A 70 -5.96 -6.07 20.61
N ASP A 71 -6.87 -5.50 19.83
CA ASP A 71 -7.89 -6.28 19.12
C ASP A 71 -7.23 -7.17 18.05
N LEU A 72 -6.14 -6.68 17.45
CA LEU A 72 -5.43 -7.35 16.37
C LEU A 72 -3.91 -7.26 16.55
N VAL A 73 -3.20 -8.34 16.25
CA VAL A 73 -1.75 -8.34 16.04
C VAL A 73 -1.47 -8.30 14.55
N LEU A 74 -0.75 -7.28 14.08
CA LEU A 74 -0.14 -7.28 12.76
C LEU A 74 1.33 -7.66 12.89
N GLU A 75 1.69 -8.77 12.29
CA GLU A 75 3.06 -9.28 12.27
C GLU A 75 3.70 -9.05 10.91
N ILE A 76 4.82 -8.33 10.90
CA ILE A 76 5.69 -8.24 9.75
C ILE A 76 6.63 -9.45 9.79
N VAL A 77 6.46 -10.36 8.85
CA VAL A 77 7.21 -11.61 8.78
C VAL A 77 8.57 -11.37 8.14
N SER A 78 8.62 -10.61 7.04
CA SER A 78 9.86 -10.27 6.35
C SER A 78 9.73 -8.97 5.55
N GLU A 79 10.87 -8.31 5.36
CA GLU A 79 11.02 -7.14 4.48
C GLU A 79 12.30 -7.31 3.66
N GLN A 80 12.20 -7.18 2.34
CA GLN A 80 13.31 -7.39 1.43
C GLN A 80 13.31 -6.36 0.29
N SER A 81 14.51 -5.86 -0.01
CA SER A 81 14.80 -5.04 -1.19
C SER A 81 15.84 -5.75 -2.03
N ILE A 82 15.54 -6.00 -3.31
CA ILE A 82 16.41 -6.74 -4.22
C ILE A 82 16.61 -5.91 -5.49
N LYS A 83 17.87 -5.78 -5.94
CA LYS A 83 18.23 -5.21 -7.23
C LYS A 83 18.83 -6.30 -8.11
N GLN A 84 18.26 -6.51 -9.30
CA GLN A 84 18.77 -7.47 -10.28
C GLN A 84 18.96 -6.81 -11.65
N ILE A 85 19.89 -7.34 -12.45
CA ILE A 85 20.08 -6.89 -13.83
C ILE A 85 18.87 -7.33 -14.65
N MET A 86 18.22 -6.37 -15.31
CA MET A 86 17.10 -6.64 -16.22
C MET A 86 17.61 -6.80 -17.65
N SER A 87 18.53 -5.94 -18.08
CA SER A 87 19.05 -5.93 -19.44
C SER A 87 20.50 -5.47 -19.53
N LEU A 88 21.19 -5.96 -20.56
CA LEU A 88 22.57 -5.62 -20.90
C LEU A 88 22.64 -5.07 -22.34
N SER A 89 23.63 -4.23 -22.62
CA SER A 89 23.99 -3.80 -23.97
C SER A 89 24.66 -4.94 -24.74
N GLY A 90 24.83 -4.77 -26.06
CA GLY A 90 25.59 -5.71 -26.90
C GLY A 90 27.07 -5.85 -26.49
N THR A 91 27.60 -4.94 -25.68
CA THR A 91 28.96 -4.99 -25.10
C THR A 91 28.97 -5.52 -23.66
N GLY A 92 27.84 -5.98 -23.13
CA GLY A 92 27.72 -6.55 -21.78
C GLY A 92 27.57 -5.54 -20.65
N ARG A 93 27.33 -4.26 -20.95
CA ARG A 93 27.11 -3.22 -19.94
C ARG A 93 25.66 -3.21 -19.47
N VAL A 94 25.42 -2.97 -18.18
CA VAL A 94 24.04 -2.89 -17.65
C VAL A 94 23.33 -1.67 -18.21
N GLN A 95 22.16 -1.88 -18.80
CA GLN A 95 21.28 -0.80 -19.27
C GLN A 95 20.14 -0.55 -18.29
N GLU A 96 19.59 -1.61 -17.70
CA GLU A 96 18.49 -1.51 -16.77
C GLU A 96 18.67 -2.51 -15.62
N TYR A 97 18.35 -2.04 -14.42
CA TYR A 97 18.07 -2.90 -13.29
C TYR A 97 16.55 -3.04 -13.13
N GLN A 98 16.12 -4.15 -12.55
CA GLN A 98 14.81 -4.29 -11.95
C GLN A 98 14.97 -4.26 -10.42
N LEU A 99 14.29 -3.31 -9.79
CA LEU A 99 14.21 -3.20 -8.34
C LEU A 99 12.96 -3.93 -7.86
N PHE A 100 13.08 -4.70 -6.78
CA PHE A 100 11.99 -5.37 -6.09
C PHE A 100 11.93 -4.92 -4.65
N TYR A 101 10.72 -4.73 -4.16
CA TYR A 101 10.43 -4.47 -2.77
C TYR A 101 9.31 -5.41 -2.32
N ARG A 102 9.61 -6.28 -1.36
CA ARG A 102 8.70 -7.32 -0.87
C ARG A 102 8.53 -7.22 0.65
N ILE A 103 7.28 -7.19 1.09
CA ILE A 103 6.89 -7.30 2.50
C ILE A 103 5.99 -8.51 2.66
N SER A 104 6.34 -9.42 3.56
CA SER A 104 5.45 -10.49 3.99
C SER A 104 4.83 -10.13 5.33
N LEU A 105 3.51 -10.22 5.44
CA LEU A 105 2.78 -9.85 6.65
C LEU A 105 1.59 -10.78 6.89
N ARG A 106 1.17 -10.86 8.15
CA ARG A 106 -0.05 -11.55 8.56
C ARG A 106 -0.73 -10.79 9.70
N ALA A 107 -2.03 -10.99 9.87
CA ALA A 107 -2.76 -10.42 10.98
C ALA A 107 -3.71 -11.44 11.62
N TYR A 108 -3.73 -11.46 12.96
CA TYR A 108 -4.53 -12.39 13.76
C TYR A 108 -5.01 -11.73 15.04
N ASP A 109 -6.12 -12.22 15.60
CA ASP A 109 -6.64 -11.75 16.88
C ASP A 109 -6.04 -12.51 18.08
N ASN A 110 -6.44 -12.14 19.30
CA ASN A 110 -6.00 -12.78 20.54
C ASN A 110 -6.41 -14.26 20.66
N LYS A 111 -7.37 -14.74 19.87
CA LYS A 111 -7.77 -16.14 19.77
C LYS A 111 -6.97 -16.91 18.72
N GLN A 112 -5.95 -16.27 18.11
CA GLN A 112 -5.18 -16.80 16.99
C GLN A 112 -6.02 -17.01 15.71
N THR A 113 -7.20 -16.38 15.61
CA THR A 113 -8.00 -16.42 14.38
C THR A 113 -7.30 -15.56 13.34
N ASN A 114 -7.10 -16.08 12.14
CA ASN A 114 -6.50 -15.32 11.05
C ASN A 114 -7.49 -14.28 10.50
N TRP A 115 -7.02 -13.05 10.35
CA TRP A 115 -7.75 -11.96 9.67
C TRP A 115 -7.12 -11.63 8.32
N LEU A 116 -5.79 -11.73 8.27
CA LEU A 116 -5.01 -11.72 7.04
C LEU A 116 -4.04 -12.91 7.13
N PRO A 117 -4.20 -13.94 6.28
CA PRO A 117 -3.21 -15.01 6.20
C PRO A 117 -1.87 -14.43 5.75
N ALA A 118 -0.79 -15.15 6.01
CA ALA A 118 0.54 -14.74 5.57
C ALA A 118 0.57 -14.62 4.05
N ASP A 119 0.79 -13.41 3.57
CA ASP A 119 0.82 -13.09 2.15
C ASP A 119 1.77 -11.91 1.89
N ASP A 120 2.25 -11.84 0.65
CA ASP A 120 3.25 -10.87 0.24
C ASP A 120 2.62 -9.66 -0.46
N ILE A 121 3.15 -8.49 -0.13
CA ILE A 121 3.08 -7.31 -0.98
C ILE A 121 4.39 -7.26 -1.75
N SER A 122 4.32 -7.51 -3.06
CA SER A 122 5.48 -7.46 -3.96
C SER A 122 5.33 -6.31 -4.96
N LEU A 123 6.32 -5.44 -5.00
CA LEU A 123 6.41 -4.29 -5.89
C LEU A 123 7.70 -4.37 -6.71
N SER A 124 7.64 -3.91 -7.95
CA SER A 124 8.83 -3.76 -8.76
C SER A 124 8.85 -2.48 -9.57
N ARG A 125 10.05 -1.98 -9.89
CA ARG A 125 10.28 -0.85 -10.78
C ARG A 125 11.45 -1.15 -11.71
N ILE A 126 11.31 -0.75 -12.97
CA ILE A 126 12.44 -0.70 -13.91
C ILE A 126 13.25 0.55 -13.59
N PHE A 127 14.57 0.39 -13.52
CA PHE A 127 15.51 1.44 -13.20
C PHE A 127 16.58 1.54 -14.30
N PRO A 128 16.43 2.48 -15.25
CA PRO A 128 17.44 2.74 -16.27
C PRO A 128 18.74 3.19 -15.62
N TYR A 129 19.85 2.61 -16.04
CA TYR A 129 21.16 2.81 -15.44
C TYR A 129 22.14 3.47 -16.40
N ASP A 130 22.97 4.37 -15.86
CA ASP A 130 24.05 5.04 -16.57
C ASP A 130 25.27 5.10 -15.64
N ASP A 131 26.34 4.41 -16.03
CA ASP A 131 27.59 4.32 -15.26
C ASP A 131 28.37 5.65 -15.24
N THR A 132 28.02 6.61 -16.10
CA THR A 132 28.60 7.97 -16.09
C THR A 132 27.93 8.89 -15.06
N GLN A 133 26.75 8.52 -14.55
CA GLN A 133 25.94 9.33 -13.64
C GLN A 133 25.68 8.64 -12.29
N VAL A 134 26.68 7.92 -11.76
CA VAL A 134 26.53 7.04 -10.59
C VAL A 134 25.85 7.70 -9.39
N LEU A 135 26.26 8.92 -9.01
CA LEU A 135 25.68 9.61 -7.84
C LEU A 135 24.20 9.95 -8.04
N ALA A 136 23.83 10.45 -9.22
CA ALA A 136 22.44 10.72 -9.55
C ALA A 136 21.62 9.42 -9.55
N LYS A 137 22.18 8.34 -10.09
CA LYS A 137 21.55 7.01 -10.13
C LYS A 137 21.37 6.40 -8.74
N GLN A 138 22.31 6.61 -7.81
CA GLN A 138 22.12 6.20 -6.41
C GLN A 138 20.96 6.95 -5.73
N GLN A 139 20.82 8.25 -5.98
CA GLN A 139 19.72 9.05 -5.44
C GLN A 139 18.38 8.65 -6.06
N GLU A 140 18.34 8.38 -7.36
CA GLU A 140 17.15 7.87 -8.06
C GLU A 140 16.73 6.51 -7.49
N GLU A 141 17.66 5.55 -7.36
CA GLU A 141 17.41 4.23 -6.76
C GLU A 141 16.81 4.34 -5.36
N ALA A 142 17.40 5.18 -4.49
CA ALA A 142 16.89 5.40 -3.14
C ALA A 142 15.47 6.00 -3.13
N THR A 143 15.18 6.88 -4.09
CA THR A 143 13.85 7.49 -4.26
C THR A 143 12.84 6.44 -4.73
N LEU A 144 13.19 5.60 -5.70
CA LEU A 144 12.34 4.52 -6.19
C LEU A 144 11.99 3.52 -5.07
N TYR A 145 12.96 3.14 -4.22
CA TYR A 145 12.68 2.29 -3.07
C TYR A 145 11.77 2.97 -2.04
N LYS A 146 11.97 4.27 -1.77
CA LYS A 146 11.09 5.04 -0.88
C LYS A 146 9.65 5.08 -1.42
N ASP A 147 9.47 5.25 -2.72
CA ASP A 147 8.15 5.30 -3.34
C ASP A 147 7.46 3.93 -3.33
N MET A 148 8.19 2.85 -3.64
CA MET A 148 7.68 1.48 -3.50
C MET A 148 7.28 1.20 -2.05
N ARG A 149 8.09 1.60 -1.07
CA ARG A 149 7.77 1.45 0.35
C ARG A 149 6.48 2.19 0.73
N SER A 150 6.32 3.42 0.27
CA SER A 150 5.10 4.22 0.50
C SER A 150 3.85 3.53 -0.08
N ASP A 151 3.96 2.96 -1.29
CA ASP A 151 2.86 2.16 -1.87
C ASP A 151 2.58 0.89 -1.05
N ALA A 152 3.61 0.17 -0.59
CA ALA A 152 3.46 -1.00 0.27
C ALA A 152 2.73 -0.68 1.58
N VAL A 153 3.05 0.47 2.21
CA VAL A 153 2.31 0.96 3.39
C VAL A 153 0.85 1.20 3.03
N GLY A 154 0.58 1.89 1.92
CA GLY A 154 -0.79 2.12 1.44
C GLY A 154 -1.56 0.82 1.18
N GLN A 155 -0.91 -0.19 0.58
CA GLN A 155 -1.49 -1.52 0.36
C GLN A 155 -1.79 -2.23 1.67
N THR A 156 -0.88 -2.15 2.65
CA THR A 156 -1.08 -2.72 3.99
C THR A 156 -2.33 -2.14 4.64
N ILE A 157 -2.49 -0.81 4.65
CA ILE A 157 -3.69 -0.16 5.20
C ILE A 157 -4.96 -0.60 4.47
N ARG A 158 -4.93 -0.70 3.13
CA ARG A 158 -6.09 -1.18 2.33
C ARG A 158 -6.44 -2.65 2.60
N ARG A 159 -5.46 -3.50 2.90
CA ARG A 159 -5.67 -4.90 3.31
C ARG A 159 -6.30 -4.93 4.70
N LEU A 160 -5.76 -4.18 5.67
CA LEU A 160 -6.31 -4.07 7.02
C LEU A 160 -7.74 -3.54 7.06
N LEU A 161 -8.07 -2.56 6.21
CA LEU A 161 -9.42 -2.00 6.13
C LEU A 161 -10.47 -3.05 5.71
N ARG A 162 -10.07 -4.04 4.92
CA ARG A 162 -10.94 -5.14 4.45
C ARG A 162 -10.79 -6.41 5.28
N ALA A 163 -9.88 -6.43 6.25
CA ALA A 163 -9.60 -7.59 7.08
C ALA A 163 -10.81 -7.88 7.98
N LYS A 164 -11.19 -9.15 8.02
CA LYS A 164 -12.25 -9.70 8.86
C LYS A 164 -11.80 -11.07 9.36
N PRO A 165 -12.29 -11.54 10.52
CA PRO A 165 -11.98 -12.88 10.99
C PRO A 165 -12.35 -13.91 9.91
N GLN A 166 -11.38 -14.72 9.49
CA GLN A 166 -11.62 -15.83 8.59
C GLN A 166 -12.08 -17.01 9.44
N LEU A 167 -13.34 -17.40 9.28
CA LEU A 167 -13.83 -18.65 9.85
C LEU A 167 -13.22 -19.77 9.02
N GLU A 168 -12.35 -20.58 9.62
CA GLU A 168 -11.82 -21.79 8.98
C GLU A 168 -13.01 -22.64 8.55
N THR A 169 -13.27 -22.66 7.25
CA THR A 169 -14.21 -23.61 6.65
C THR A 169 -13.43 -24.91 6.56
N GLN A 170 -13.66 -25.79 7.54
CA GLN A 170 -13.18 -27.18 7.50
C GLN A 170 -13.71 -27.90 6.26
#